data_AF-A0A1L5L8I7-F1
#
_entry.id   AF-A0A1L5L8I7-F1
#
_cell.length_a   1.000
_cell.length_b   1.000
_cell.length_c   1.000
_cell.angle_alpha   90.00
_cell.angle_beta   90.00
_cell.angle_gamma   90.00
#
_symmetry.space_group_name_H-M   'P 1'
#
loop_
_entity.id
_entity.type
_entity.pdbx_description
1 polymer ?
#
loop_
_entity_poly.entity_id
_entity_poly.type
_entity_poly.pdbx_seq_one_letter_code
_entity_poly.pdbx_strand_id
1 'polypeptide(L)'
;SISASTVGDEALNPEHRTALIMPICNEDVDRVFAGLRATWESVKATGNAAHFDVYILSDSYNPDICVAEQKAWMELIAEVQGEGQIFYRRRRRRVKRKSGNIDDFCRRWGNQYSYMVVLDADSVMSGDCLTGLVRLMEANPNAGIIQSSPKASGMDTLYARCQQFATRVYGPLFTAGLHFWQLGESHYWGHNAIIRVKPFIEHCALAPLPGEGSFAGSILSHDFVEAALMRRAGWGVWIAYDLPGSYEELPPNLLDELKRDRRWCHGNLMNFR
;
A
#
# COMPACT_ATOMS: atom_id res chain seq x y z
N SER A 1 -5.55 -2.54 21.42
CA SER A 1 -6.40 -2.33 20.22
C SER A 1 -5.94 -1.05 19.56
N ILE A 2 -5.84 -1.01 18.25
CA ILE A 2 -5.43 0.20 17.52
C ILE A 2 -6.69 0.90 17.01
N SER A 3 -6.83 2.18 17.34
CA SER A 3 -7.94 3.03 16.89
C SER A 3 -7.43 4.43 16.66
N ALA A 4 -7.92 5.10 15.62
CA ALA A 4 -7.61 6.49 15.33
C ALA A 4 -7.89 7.41 16.54
N SER A 5 -8.84 7.06 17.41
CA SER A 5 -9.14 7.83 18.64
C SER A 5 -8.05 7.76 19.72
N THR A 6 -7.08 6.85 19.59
CA THR A 6 -5.99 6.68 20.58
C THR A 6 -4.82 7.65 20.37
N VAL A 7 -4.80 8.35 19.24
CA VAL A 7 -3.81 9.37 18.88
C VAL A 7 -4.53 10.64 18.48
N GLY A 8 -3.93 11.79 18.76
CA GLY A 8 -4.45 13.09 18.36
C GLY A 8 -3.56 13.73 17.30
N ASP A 9 -3.20 14.98 17.55
CA ASP A 9 -2.35 15.79 16.68
C ASP A 9 -0.91 15.91 17.21
N GLU A 10 -0.41 14.87 17.88
CA GLU A 10 0.96 14.86 18.37
C GLU A 10 1.95 15.07 17.21
N ALA A 11 3.04 15.80 17.50
CA ALA A 11 4.11 15.96 16.55
C ALA A 11 4.76 14.61 16.24
N LEU A 12 5.01 14.34 14.96
CA LEU A 12 5.73 13.15 14.53
C LEU A 12 7.17 13.20 15.03
N ASN A 13 7.75 12.05 15.38
CA ASN A 13 9.14 12.01 15.79
C ASN A 13 10.05 12.41 14.60
N PRO A 14 10.92 13.44 14.74
CA PRO A 14 11.81 13.88 13.66
C PRO A 14 12.79 12.79 13.18
N GLU A 15 13.10 11.80 14.03
CA GLU A 15 13.96 10.66 13.66
C GLU A 15 13.22 9.61 12.82
N HIS A 16 11.88 9.62 12.82
CA HIS A 16 11.08 8.67 12.06
C HIS A 16 10.71 9.22 10.69
N ARG A 17 11.40 8.72 9.66
CA ARG A 17 11.07 8.94 8.26
C ARG A 17 10.19 7.82 7.71
N THR A 18 9.29 8.18 6.79
CA THR A 18 8.32 7.28 6.15
C THR A 18 8.46 7.33 4.63
N ALA A 19 8.63 6.17 3.98
CA ALA A 19 8.61 6.07 2.53
C ALA A 19 7.21 5.72 2.01
N LEU A 20 6.63 6.57 1.17
CA LEU A 20 5.44 6.25 0.38
C LEU A 20 5.91 5.55 -0.90
N ILE A 21 5.70 4.24 -1.01
CA ILE A 21 6.15 3.47 -2.17
C ILE A 21 4.95 3.13 -3.06
N MET A 22 5.06 3.37 -4.36
CA MET A 22 4.00 3.13 -5.34
C MET A 22 4.56 2.26 -6.48
N PRO A 23 4.42 0.92 -6.38
CA PRO A 23 4.74 0.02 -7.48
C PRO A 23 3.78 0.19 -8.65
N ILE A 24 4.33 0.36 -9.85
CA ILE A 24 3.58 0.52 -11.10
C ILE A 24 4.13 -0.43 -12.17
N CYS A 25 3.28 -0.93 -13.07
CA CYS A 25 3.56 -1.73 -14.24
C CYS A 25 2.53 -1.52 -15.38
N ASN A 26 2.83 -0.59 -16.29
CA ASN A 26 2.05 -0.25 -17.49
C ASN A 26 0.63 0.29 -17.22
N GLU A 27 0.42 1.00 -16.13
CA GLU A 27 -0.84 1.69 -15.84
C GLU A 27 -1.00 2.96 -16.67
N ASP A 28 -2.19 3.56 -16.54
CA ASP A 28 -2.49 4.88 -17.07
C ASP A 28 -1.67 5.93 -16.31
N VAL A 29 -0.65 6.49 -16.98
CA VAL A 29 0.32 7.42 -16.40
C VAL A 29 -0.37 8.67 -15.85
N ASP A 30 -1.31 9.25 -16.60
CA ASP A 30 -1.98 10.49 -16.19
C ASP A 30 -2.76 10.26 -14.89
N ARG A 31 -3.44 9.11 -14.79
CA ARG A 31 -4.22 8.75 -13.60
C ARG A 31 -3.34 8.52 -12.37
N VAL A 32 -2.28 7.73 -12.52
CA VAL A 32 -1.34 7.41 -11.42
C VAL A 32 -0.72 8.69 -10.87
N PHE A 33 -0.18 9.53 -11.75
CA PHE A 33 0.53 10.74 -11.33
C PHE A 33 -0.44 11.80 -10.79
N ALA A 34 -1.69 11.87 -11.27
CA ALA A 34 -2.71 12.74 -10.68
C ALA A 34 -3.09 12.31 -9.25
N GLY A 35 -3.28 11.00 -9.02
CA GLY A 35 -3.57 10.45 -7.69
C GLY A 35 -2.42 10.64 -6.71
N LEU A 36 -1.19 10.43 -7.18
CA LEU A 36 0.02 10.68 -6.40
C LEU A 36 0.20 12.17 -6.08
N ARG A 37 -0.06 13.07 -7.03
CA ARG A 37 -0.02 14.52 -6.81
C ARG A 37 -1.00 14.92 -5.71
N ALA A 38 -2.26 14.48 -5.81
CA ALA A 38 -3.29 14.79 -4.81
C ALA A 38 -2.89 14.29 -3.41
N THR A 39 -2.33 13.09 -3.34
CA THR A 39 -1.80 12.52 -2.09
C THR A 39 -0.67 13.39 -1.52
N TRP A 40 0.31 13.75 -2.35
CA TRP A 40 1.47 14.54 -1.93
C TRP A 40 1.12 15.99 -1.53
N GLU A 41 0.25 16.65 -2.29
CA GLU A 41 -0.25 17.98 -1.94
C GLU A 41 -1.00 17.95 -0.60
N SER A 42 -1.79 16.90 -0.35
CA SER A 42 -2.44 16.70 0.94
C SER A 42 -1.43 16.47 2.07
N VAL A 43 -0.36 15.70 1.85
CA VAL A 43 0.75 15.57 2.82
C VAL A 43 1.40 16.91 3.12
N LYS A 44 1.71 17.72 2.10
CA LYS A 44 2.26 19.08 2.29
C LYS A 44 1.33 19.98 3.10
N ALA A 45 0.03 19.90 2.86
CA ALA A 45 -0.96 20.69 3.60
C ALA A 45 -0.99 20.38 5.11
N THR A 46 -0.54 19.18 5.54
CA THR A 46 -0.41 18.85 6.97
C THR A 46 0.78 19.52 7.66
N GLY A 47 1.73 20.09 6.90
CA GLY A 47 2.99 20.60 7.43
C GLY A 47 4.04 19.52 7.76
N ASN A 48 3.72 18.22 7.61
CA ASN A 48 4.60 17.11 7.97
C ASN A 48 5.42 16.54 6.80
N ALA A 49 5.48 17.23 5.66
CA ALA A 49 6.13 16.72 4.44
C ALA A 49 7.59 16.29 4.64
N ALA A 50 8.32 16.89 5.60
CA ALA A 50 9.70 16.51 5.91
C ALA A 50 9.85 15.05 6.41
N HIS A 51 8.78 14.45 6.93
CA HIS A 51 8.76 13.06 7.38
C HIS A 51 8.52 12.06 6.25
N PHE A 52 8.18 12.52 5.05
CA PHE A 52 7.78 11.66 3.95
C PHE A 52 8.68 11.82 2.74
N ASP A 53 9.03 10.69 2.13
CA ASP A 53 9.56 10.63 0.77
C ASP A 53 8.66 9.72 -0.07
N VAL A 54 8.62 9.95 -1.38
CA VAL A 54 7.83 9.20 -2.34
C VAL A 54 8.74 8.43 -3.28
N TYR A 55 8.42 7.16 -3.53
CA TYR A 55 9.13 6.30 -4.46
C TYR A 55 8.15 5.69 -5.45
N ILE A 56 8.23 6.12 -6.71
CA ILE A 56 7.53 5.52 -7.84
C ILE A 56 8.40 4.37 -8.36
N LEU A 57 7.91 3.13 -8.18
CA LEU A 57 8.67 1.92 -8.43
C LEU A 57 8.15 1.23 -9.70
N SER A 58 8.72 1.56 -10.84
CA SER A 58 8.25 1.08 -12.14
C SER A 58 8.84 -0.28 -12.54
N ASP A 59 7.96 -1.22 -12.86
CA ASP A 59 8.18 -2.46 -13.61
C ASP A 59 7.68 -2.37 -15.06
N SER A 60 7.29 -1.17 -15.51
CA SER A 60 6.77 -0.94 -16.85
C SER A 60 7.79 -1.32 -17.92
N TYR A 61 7.25 -1.75 -19.06
CA TYR A 61 8.05 -2.32 -20.14
C TYR A 61 7.61 -1.91 -21.53
N ASN A 62 6.42 -1.32 -21.65
CA ASN A 62 6.04 -0.64 -22.88
C ASN A 62 6.93 0.62 -23.02
N PRO A 63 7.69 0.77 -24.12
CA PRO A 63 8.58 1.92 -24.32
C PRO A 63 7.87 3.27 -24.21
N ASP A 64 6.67 3.39 -24.77
CA ASP A 64 5.90 4.64 -24.77
C ASP A 64 5.48 5.01 -23.34
N ILE A 65 4.99 4.02 -22.58
CA ILE A 65 4.63 4.21 -21.17
C ILE A 65 5.87 4.58 -20.34
N CYS A 66 7.01 3.94 -20.58
CA CYS A 66 8.22 4.26 -19.85
C CYS A 66 8.70 5.70 -20.07
N VAL A 67 8.57 6.22 -21.29
CA VAL A 67 8.90 7.62 -21.60
C VAL A 67 7.89 8.56 -20.95
N ALA A 68 6.59 8.22 -21.03
CA ALA A 68 5.53 8.99 -20.40
C ALA A 68 5.69 9.08 -18.88
N GLU A 69 6.01 7.98 -18.20
CA GLU A 69 6.27 7.96 -16.75
C GLU A 69 7.41 8.89 -16.34
N GLN A 70 8.53 8.88 -17.09
CA GLN A 70 9.67 9.76 -16.79
C GLN A 70 9.30 11.23 -16.97
N LYS A 71 8.56 11.55 -18.03
CA LYS A 71 8.06 12.90 -18.28
C LYS A 71 7.12 13.35 -17.15
N ALA A 72 6.11 12.54 -16.83
CA ALA A 72 5.13 12.83 -15.78
C ALA A 72 5.79 12.99 -14.40
N TRP A 73 6.84 12.22 -14.11
CA TRP A 73 7.62 12.39 -12.88
C TRP A 73 8.36 13.73 -12.83
N MET A 74 8.98 14.16 -13.93
CA MET A 74 9.64 15.46 -13.98
C MET A 74 8.64 16.62 -13.84
N GLU A 75 7.47 16.50 -14.48
CA GLU A 75 6.38 17.48 -14.37
C GLU A 75 5.84 17.52 -12.93
N LEU A 76 5.58 16.36 -12.32
CA LEU A 76 5.14 16.26 -10.93
C LEU A 76 6.11 16.94 -9.98
N ILE A 77 7.41 16.65 -10.07
CA ILE A 77 8.44 17.28 -9.22
C ILE A 77 8.34 18.81 -9.33
N ALA A 78 8.30 19.34 -10.56
CA ALA A 78 8.28 20.78 -10.79
C ALA A 78 6.99 21.44 -10.26
N GLU A 79 5.83 20.79 -10.43
CA GLU A 79 4.53 21.29 -9.97
C GLU A 79 4.47 21.36 -8.43
N VAL A 80 5.00 20.34 -7.75
CA VAL A 80 4.85 20.21 -6.30
C VAL A 80 6.09 20.61 -5.50
N GLN A 81 7.16 21.06 -6.16
CA GLN A 81 8.46 21.33 -5.55
C GLN A 81 8.98 20.10 -4.78
N GLY A 82 8.89 18.94 -5.43
CA GLY A 82 9.19 17.63 -4.85
C GLY A 82 10.66 17.21 -4.94
N GLU A 83 11.57 18.12 -5.30
CA GLU A 83 12.98 17.82 -5.48
C GLU A 83 13.58 17.25 -4.19
N GLY A 84 14.28 16.11 -4.30
CA GLY A 84 14.89 15.44 -3.15
C GLY A 84 13.92 14.67 -2.25
N GLN A 85 12.62 14.64 -2.56
CA GLN A 85 11.63 13.85 -1.84
C GLN A 85 10.84 12.90 -2.73
N ILE A 86 10.68 13.19 -4.03
CA ILE A 86 9.95 12.33 -4.97
C ILE A 86 10.91 11.67 -5.95
N PHE A 87 11.01 10.35 -5.87
CA PHE A 87 11.96 9.54 -6.62
C PHE A 87 11.25 8.62 -7.61
N TYR A 88 11.79 8.49 -8.81
CA TYR A 88 11.36 7.50 -9.79
C TYR A 88 12.45 6.47 -10.04
N ARG A 89 12.08 5.19 -10.07
CA ARG A 89 12.99 4.10 -10.38
C ARG A 89 12.31 3.04 -11.23
N ARG A 90 12.91 2.73 -12.38
CA ARG A 90 12.50 1.62 -13.26
C ARG A 90 13.45 0.44 -13.16
N ARG A 91 12.94 -0.78 -12.94
CA ARG A 91 13.75 -2.01 -12.93
C ARG A 91 14.02 -2.52 -14.34
N ARG A 92 15.27 -2.94 -14.60
CA ARG A 92 15.62 -3.69 -15.83
C ARG A 92 15.25 -5.17 -15.75
N ARG A 93 15.40 -5.79 -14.56
CA ARG A 93 15.05 -7.20 -14.30
C ARG A 93 13.81 -7.26 -13.41
N ARG A 94 12.70 -7.77 -13.95
CA ARG A 94 11.38 -7.81 -13.29
C ARG A 94 11.15 -9.15 -12.61
N VAL A 95 11.93 -9.42 -11.57
CA VAL A 95 11.78 -10.66 -10.77
C VAL A 95 10.70 -10.43 -9.70
N LYS A 96 9.80 -11.41 -9.53
CA LYS A 96 8.73 -11.41 -8.51
C LYS A 96 7.73 -10.24 -8.55
N ARG A 97 7.57 -9.53 -9.69
CA ARG A 97 6.56 -8.46 -9.89
C ARG A 97 6.56 -7.45 -8.71
N LYS A 98 5.37 -7.05 -8.21
CA LYS A 98 5.16 -6.12 -7.08
C LYS A 98 6.00 -6.49 -5.85
N SER A 99 5.94 -7.73 -5.36
CA SER A 99 6.70 -8.15 -4.17
C SER A 99 8.21 -8.03 -4.36
N GLY A 100 8.72 -8.42 -5.54
CA GLY A 100 10.14 -8.22 -5.86
C GLY A 100 10.53 -6.75 -6.00
N ASN A 101 9.59 -5.87 -6.38
CA ASN A 101 9.85 -4.45 -6.52
C ASN A 101 9.97 -3.75 -5.15
N ILE A 102 9.14 -4.19 -4.20
CA ILE A 102 9.18 -3.82 -2.78
C ILE A 102 10.45 -4.37 -2.13
N ASP A 103 10.83 -5.64 -2.38
CA ASP A 103 12.09 -6.23 -1.89
C ASP A 103 13.32 -5.44 -2.37
N ASP A 104 13.36 -5.09 -3.66
CA ASP A 104 14.46 -4.26 -4.21
C ASP A 104 14.49 -2.85 -3.59
N PHE A 105 13.34 -2.25 -3.28
CA PHE A 105 13.29 -1.00 -2.53
C PHE A 105 13.88 -1.17 -1.12
N CYS A 106 13.40 -2.18 -0.39
CA CYS A 106 13.83 -2.47 0.98
C CYS A 106 15.34 -2.69 1.07
N ARG A 107 15.94 -3.40 0.10
CA ARG A 107 17.38 -3.65 0.03
C ARG A 107 18.23 -2.40 -0.22
N ARG A 108 17.71 -1.44 -1.00
CA ARG A 108 18.48 -0.26 -1.44
C ARG A 108 18.31 0.94 -0.51
N TRP A 109 17.09 1.17 -0.06
CA TRP A 109 16.72 2.38 0.68
C TRP A 109 15.97 2.09 1.98
N GLY A 110 15.53 0.85 2.22
CA GLY A 110 14.71 0.53 3.40
C GLY A 110 15.37 0.88 4.74
N ASN A 111 16.70 0.82 4.84
CA ASN A 111 17.43 1.20 6.05
C ASN A 111 17.38 2.70 6.38
N GLN A 112 16.88 3.54 5.48
CA GLN A 112 16.75 5.00 5.66
C GLN A 112 15.40 5.40 6.27
N TYR A 113 14.47 4.45 6.41
CA TYR A 113 13.10 4.71 6.84
C TYR A 113 12.73 3.84 8.03
N SER A 114 12.02 4.45 8.99
CA SER A 114 11.39 3.69 10.07
C SER A 114 10.16 2.95 9.56
N TYR A 115 9.42 3.60 8.66
CA TYR A 115 8.15 3.13 8.13
C TYR A 115 8.11 3.19 6.61
N MET A 116 7.30 2.34 5.99
CA MET A 116 6.91 2.50 4.61
C MET A 116 5.40 2.35 4.49
N VAL A 117 4.78 3.10 3.58
CA VAL A 117 3.38 2.92 3.18
C VAL A 117 3.38 2.42 1.76
N VAL A 118 2.76 1.26 1.53
CA VAL A 118 2.61 0.70 0.18
C VAL A 118 1.34 1.25 -0.43
N LEU A 119 1.43 1.93 -1.56
CA LEU A 119 0.32 2.41 -2.36
C LEU A 119 0.21 1.55 -3.63
N ASP A 120 -1.01 1.26 -4.09
CA ASP A 120 -1.23 0.80 -5.44
C ASP A 120 -1.42 1.98 -6.41
N ALA A 121 -1.34 1.69 -7.70
CA ALA A 121 -1.42 2.69 -8.77
C ALA A 121 -2.76 3.46 -8.80
N ASP A 122 -3.82 2.86 -8.24
CA ASP A 122 -5.16 3.43 -8.08
C ASP A 122 -5.45 3.95 -6.66
N SER A 123 -4.43 3.95 -5.80
CA SER A 123 -4.56 4.41 -4.41
C SER A 123 -4.43 5.92 -4.30
N VAL A 124 -5.33 6.53 -3.53
CA VAL A 124 -5.24 7.93 -3.12
C VAL A 124 -5.43 8.01 -1.62
N MET A 125 -4.51 8.65 -0.91
CA MET A 125 -4.60 8.81 0.54
C MET A 125 -4.45 10.28 0.94
N SER A 126 -5.21 10.75 1.93
CA SER A 126 -5.01 12.09 2.49
C SER A 126 -3.76 12.14 3.36
N GLY A 127 -3.16 13.32 3.46
CA GLY A 127 -2.05 13.58 4.37
C GLY A 127 -2.42 13.30 5.83
N ASP A 128 -3.64 13.63 6.25
CA ASP A 128 -4.14 13.32 7.60
C ASP A 128 -4.19 11.81 7.87
N CYS A 129 -4.56 11.01 6.86
CA CYS A 129 -4.55 9.55 6.97
C CYS A 129 -3.12 9.04 7.13
N LEU A 130 -2.19 9.50 6.28
CA LEU A 130 -0.80 9.08 6.30
C LEU A 130 -0.09 9.48 7.60
N THR A 131 -0.27 10.72 8.05
CA THR A 131 0.27 11.20 9.34
C THR A 131 -0.36 10.46 10.53
N GLY A 132 -1.68 10.22 10.50
CA GLY A 132 -2.37 9.40 11.49
C GLY A 132 -1.83 7.97 11.56
N LEU A 133 -1.55 7.34 10.42
CA LEU A 133 -0.92 6.01 10.38
C LEU A 133 0.48 6.01 11.04
N VAL A 134 1.28 7.06 10.82
CA VAL A 134 2.59 7.21 11.49
C VAL A 134 2.39 7.32 13.00
N ARG A 135 1.47 8.19 13.47
CA ARG A 135 1.17 8.33 14.90
C ARG A 135 0.72 7.02 15.53
N LEU A 136 -0.15 6.27 14.85
CA LEU A 136 -0.59 4.95 15.33
C LEU A 136 0.58 3.96 15.43
N MET A 137 1.52 4.00 14.50
CA MET A 137 2.72 3.15 14.51
C MET A 137 3.70 3.54 15.63
N GLU A 138 3.79 4.83 15.96
CA GLU A 138 4.58 5.34 17.08
C GLU A 138 3.96 4.99 18.44
N ALA A 139 2.65 5.17 18.58
CA ALA A 139 1.89 4.84 19.79
C ALA A 139 1.82 3.32 20.06
N ASN A 140 2.09 2.49 19.05
CA ASN A 140 2.06 1.04 19.16
C ASN A 140 3.41 0.42 18.74
N PRO A 141 4.43 0.42 19.62
CA PRO A 141 5.77 -0.07 19.31
C PRO A 141 5.83 -1.54 18.86
N ASN A 142 4.84 -2.35 19.23
CA ASN A 142 4.74 -3.77 18.85
C ASN A 142 3.93 -4.01 17.56
N ALA A 143 3.38 -2.94 16.95
CA ALA A 143 2.73 -3.05 15.65
C ALA A 143 3.78 -3.16 14.55
N GLY A 144 3.60 -4.15 13.68
CA GLY A 144 4.40 -4.38 12.50
C GLY A 144 3.75 -3.87 11.23
N ILE A 145 2.44 -4.07 11.11
CA ILE A 145 1.62 -3.59 9.99
C ILE A 145 0.35 -2.97 10.56
N ILE A 146 -0.04 -1.81 10.04
CA ILE A 146 -1.35 -1.20 10.28
C ILE A 146 -2.00 -0.93 8.92
N GLN A 147 -3.03 -1.71 8.62
CA GLN A 147 -3.84 -1.63 7.41
C GLN A 147 -4.90 -0.54 7.59
N SER A 148 -4.94 0.47 6.71
CA SER A 148 -6.10 1.36 6.65
C SER A 148 -7.29 0.65 6.00
N SER A 149 -8.48 1.26 6.05
CA SER A 149 -9.68 0.76 5.36
C SER A 149 -9.97 1.61 4.12
N PRO A 150 -9.51 1.22 2.92
CA PRO A 150 -9.79 1.96 1.69
C PRO A 150 -11.29 2.05 1.43
N LYS A 151 -11.75 3.25 1.05
CA LYS A 151 -13.11 3.46 0.54
C LYS A 151 -13.07 3.40 -0.97
N ALA A 152 -13.96 2.59 -1.52
CA ALA A 152 -14.23 2.58 -2.95
C ALA A 152 -14.57 3.99 -3.46
N SER A 153 -13.83 4.44 -4.46
CA SER A 153 -13.96 5.75 -5.09
C SER A 153 -13.72 5.66 -6.60
N GLY A 154 -14.02 6.74 -7.32
CA GLY A 154 -13.86 6.83 -8.76
C GLY A 154 -14.84 5.96 -9.56
N MET A 155 -14.80 6.06 -10.89
CA MET A 155 -15.63 5.32 -11.84
C MET A 155 -17.14 5.59 -11.76
N ASP A 156 -17.75 5.89 -12.91
CA ASP A 156 -19.17 6.24 -13.01
C ASP A 156 -20.05 5.14 -13.64
N THR A 157 -19.52 3.92 -13.78
CA THR A 157 -20.33 2.80 -14.29
C THR A 157 -21.39 2.39 -13.27
N LEU A 158 -22.54 1.87 -13.75
CA LEU A 158 -23.60 1.36 -12.86
C LEU A 158 -23.04 0.34 -11.85
N TYR A 159 -22.18 -0.56 -12.32
CA TYR A 159 -21.53 -1.56 -11.47
C TYR A 159 -20.68 -0.94 -10.37
N ALA A 160 -19.79 0.01 -10.72
CA ALA A 160 -18.94 0.70 -9.75
C ALA A 160 -19.77 1.50 -8.74
N ARG A 161 -20.83 2.19 -9.19
CA ARG A 161 -21.75 2.94 -8.31
C ARG A 161 -22.50 2.02 -7.34
N CYS A 162 -22.95 0.85 -7.80
CA CYS A 162 -23.56 -0.17 -6.93
C CYS A 162 -22.56 -0.67 -5.88
N GLN A 163 -21.32 -0.99 -6.27
CA GLN A 163 -20.29 -1.41 -5.33
C GLN A 163 -19.88 -0.31 -4.35
N GLN A 164 -19.74 0.95 -4.79
CA GLN A 164 -19.50 2.10 -3.92
C GLN A 164 -20.61 2.27 -2.88
N PHE A 165 -21.87 2.18 -3.31
CA PHE A 165 -23.00 2.23 -2.39
C PHE A 165 -22.93 1.09 -1.36
N ALA A 166 -22.72 -0.14 -1.84
CA ALA A 166 -22.68 -1.31 -0.97
C ALA A 166 -21.54 -1.19 0.06
N THR A 167 -20.31 -0.95 -0.39
CA THR A 167 -19.14 -0.79 0.50
C THR A 167 -19.29 0.36 1.48
N ARG A 168 -20.01 1.44 1.12
CA ARG A 168 -20.27 2.55 2.04
C ARG A 168 -21.31 2.22 3.11
N VAL A 169 -22.28 1.35 2.81
CA VAL A 169 -23.33 0.93 3.75
C VAL A 169 -22.82 -0.15 4.70
N TYR A 170 -22.24 -1.23 4.19
CA TYR A 170 -21.84 -2.37 5.04
C TYR A 170 -20.36 -2.36 5.44
N GLY A 171 -19.50 -1.67 4.69
CA GLY A 171 -18.04 -1.71 4.89
C GLY A 171 -17.59 -1.32 6.29
N PRO A 172 -18.07 -0.21 6.88
CA PRO A 172 -17.71 0.17 8.24
C PRO A 172 -18.07 -0.89 9.30
N LEU A 173 -19.24 -1.53 9.16
CA LEU A 173 -19.65 -2.60 10.07
C LEU A 173 -18.78 -3.84 9.89
N PHE A 174 -18.45 -4.17 8.64
CA PHE A 174 -17.58 -5.29 8.30
C PHE A 174 -16.17 -5.12 8.87
N THR A 175 -15.54 -3.96 8.65
CA THR A 175 -14.17 -3.71 9.14
C THR A 175 -14.09 -3.57 10.65
N ALA A 176 -15.11 -2.99 11.30
CA ALA A 176 -15.22 -2.99 12.76
C ALA A 176 -15.34 -4.42 13.32
N GLY A 177 -16.14 -5.28 12.67
CA GLY A 177 -16.27 -6.69 13.03
C GLY A 177 -14.95 -7.44 12.88
N LEU A 178 -14.24 -7.27 11.76
CA LEU A 178 -12.91 -7.86 11.56
C LEU A 178 -11.93 -7.39 12.64
N HIS A 179 -11.87 -6.09 12.92
CA HIS A 179 -11.02 -5.55 13.97
C HIS A 179 -11.32 -6.17 15.35
N PHE A 180 -12.61 -6.33 15.70
CA PHE A 180 -13.02 -6.94 16.97
C PHE A 180 -12.60 -8.41 17.09
N TRP A 181 -12.80 -9.20 16.03
CA TRP A 181 -12.53 -10.65 16.07
C TRP A 181 -11.06 -11.01 15.82
N GLN A 182 -10.35 -10.27 14.97
CA GLN A 182 -8.99 -10.63 14.55
C GLN A 182 -7.90 -9.96 15.41
N LEU A 183 -8.23 -8.87 16.11
CA LEU A 183 -7.31 -8.15 16.99
C LEU A 183 -5.94 -7.91 16.30
N GLY A 184 -4.85 -8.35 16.93
CA GLY A 184 -3.49 -8.19 16.43
C GLY A 184 -3.06 -9.22 15.39
N GLU A 185 -3.97 -10.04 14.88
CA GLU A 185 -3.75 -11.07 13.85
C GLU A 185 -4.59 -10.80 12.59
N SER A 186 -4.69 -9.52 12.24
CA SER A 186 -5.55 -9.06 11.16
C SER A 186 -4.95 -9.24 9.77
N HIS A 187 -5.72 -8.86 8.75
CA HIS A 187 -5.32 -8.94 7.35
C HIS A 187 -4.45 -7.76 6.91
N TYR A 188 -3.53 -8.04 5.99
CA TYR A 188 -2.85 -7.07 5.14
C TYR A 188 -3.30 -7.32 3.69
N TRP A 189 -3.71 -6.26 2.98
CA TRP A 189 -4.26 -6.35 1.62
C TRP A 189 -3.28 -5.91 0.53
N GLY A 190 -2.01 -5.69 0.88
CA GLY A 190 -0.95 -5.37 -0.08
C GLY A 190 -0.79 -3.88 -0.39
N HIS A 191 -1.72 -3.01 0.02
CA HIS A 191 -1.65 -1.56 -0.17
C HIS A 191 -2.45 -0.80 0.90
N ASN A 192 -2.28 0.53 0.91
CA ASN A 192 -2.81 1.49 1.88
C ASN A 192 -2.56 1.05 3.33
N ALA A 193 -1.38 0.49 3.58
CA ALA A 193 -0.95 0.03 4.89
C ALA A 193 0.43 0.59 5.20
N ILE A 194 0.62 1.02 6.44
CA ILE A 194 1.93 1.38 6.97
C ILE A 194 2.61 0.15 7.57
N ILE A 195 3.90 0.00 7.31
CA ILE A 195 4.70 -1.16 7.66
C ILE A 195 5.96 -0.69 8.36
N ARG A 196 6.31 -1.32 9.48
CA ARG A 196 7.60 -1.10 10.15
C ARG A 196 8.70 -1.79 9.36
N VAL A 197 9.64 -1.01 8.83
CA VAL A 197 10.56 -1.47 7.78
C VAL A 197 11.55 -2.49 8.30
N LYS A 198 12.20 -2.23 9.45
CA LYS A 198 13.20 -3.13 10.02
C LYS A 198 12.72 -4.58 10.19
N PRO A 199 11.62 -4.87 10.94
CA PRO A 199 11.15 -6.24 11.07
C PRO A 199 10.63 -6.83 9.77
N PHE A 200 10.06 -6.02 8.88
CA PHE A 200 9.66 -6.48 7.55
C PHE A 200 10.86 -7.01 6.76
N ILE A 201 11.98 -6.28 6.76
CA ILE A 201 13.23 -6.70 6.10
C ILE A 201 13.77 -7.99 6.75
N GLU A 202 13.74 -8.09 8.07
CA GLU A 202 14.30 -9.21 8.81
C GLU A 202 13.47 -10.51 8.67
N HIS A 203 12.15 -10.41 8.46
CA HIS A 203 11.24 -11.54 8.60
C HIS A 203 10.37 -11.85 7.39
N CYS A 204 10.12 -10.89 6.50
CA CYS A 204 9.15 -11.01 5.41
C CYS A 204 9.78 -11.35 4.04
N ALA A 205 11.01 -11.85 4.03
CA ALA A 205 11.65 -12.30 2.80
C ALA A 205 10.89 -13.48 2.18
N LEU A 206 10.28 -13.24 1.01
CA LEU A 206 9.46 -14.25 0.33
C LEU A 206 10.30 -15.24 -0.47
N ALA A 207 10.34 -16.49 -0.01
CA ALA A 207 10.87 -17.62 -0.77
C ALA A 207 9.80 -18.19 -1.71
N PRO A 208 10.16 -18.68 -2.91
CA PRO A 208 9.24 -19.43 -3.76
C PRO A 208 8.72 -20.69 -3.05
N LEU A 209 7.46 -21.05 -3.28
CA LEU A 209 6.87 -22.27 -2.77
C LEU A 209 7.49 -23.49 -3.48
N PRO A 210 7.97 -24.50 -2.72
CA PRO A 210 8.55 -25.70 -3.31
C PRO A 210 7.49 -26.57 -3.99
N GLY A 211 7.91 -27.37 -4.98
CA GLY A 211 7.05 -28.34 -5.67
C GLY A 211 6.87 -28.06 -7.16
N GLU A 212 5.92 -28.76 -7.77
CA GLU A 212 5.59 -28.68 -9.20
C GLU A 212 4.09 -28.40 -9.41
N GLY A 213 3.75 -27.84 -10.59
CA GLY A 213 2.37 -27.54 -10.97
C GLY A 213 1.86 -26.16 -10.50
N SER A 214 0.55 -25.94 -10.64
CA SER A 214 -0.06 -24.60 -10.52
C SER A 214 -0.03 -23.98 -9.13
N PHE A 215 0.36 -24.73 -8.09
CA PHE A 215 0.42 -24.23 -6.70
C PHE A 215 1.85 -24.05 -6.17
N ALA A 216 2.86 -24.23 -7.02
CA ALA A 216 4.26 -24.03 -6.68
C ALA A 216 4.83 -22.76 -7.35
N GLY A 217 5.99 -22.31 -6.89
CA GLY A 217 6.70 -21.17 -7.49
C GLY A 217 6.43 -19.83 -6.80
N SER A 218 6.21 -18.78 -7.60
CA SER A 218 6.14 -17.42 -7.07
C SER A 218 4.85 -17.19 -6.27
N ILE A 219 4.96 -16.67 -5.05
CA ILE A 219 3.80 -16.31 -4.22
C ILE A 219 3.01 -15.20 -4.90
N LEU A 220 1.70 -15.44 -5.10
CA LEU A 220 0.79 -14.50 -5.76
C LEU A 220 0.11 -13.55 -4.76
N SER A 221 -0.32 -14.07 -3.61
CA SER A 221 -0.85 -13.28 -2.48
C SER A 221 0.25 -13.04 -1.45
N HIS A 222 1.24 -12.23 -1.84
CA HIS A 222 2.40 -11.89 -1.01
C HIS A 222 2.04 -11.28 0.34
N ASP A 223 1.01 -10.45 0.34
CA ASP A 223 0.46 -9.67 1.42
C ASP A 223 -0.04 -10.55 2.57
N PHE A 224 -0.77 -11.62 2.24
CA PHE A 224 -1.20 -12.59 3.23
C PHE A 224 -0.01 -13.29 3.91
N VAL A 225 0.99 -13.68 3.11
CA VAL A 225 2.20 -14.36 3.63
C VAL A 225 3.05 -13.40 4.47
N GLU A 226 3.20 -12.15 4.04
CA GLU A 226 3.94 -11.11 4.77
C GLU A 226 3.29 -10.80 6.12
N ALA A 227 1.95 -10.73 6.20
CA ALA A 227 1.24 -10.60 7.48
C ALA A 227 1.51 -11.80 8.39
N ALA A 228 1.42 -13.02 7.86
CA ALA A 228 1.69 -14.24 8.62
C ALA A 228 3.14 -14.29 9.14
N LEU A 229 4.11 -13.88 8.32
CA LEU A 229 5.53 -13.80 8.70
C LEU A 229 5.78 -12.74 9.78
N MET A 230 5.15 -11.57 9.68
CA MET A 230 5.19 -10.54 10.74
C MET A 230 4.63 -11.06 12.05
N ARG A 231 3.47 -11.73 12.00
CA ARG A 231 2.85 -12.36 13.18
C ARG A 231 3.75 -13.40 13.81
N ARG A 232 4.32 -14.29 13.00
CA ARG A 232 5.26 -15.33 13.43
C ARG A 232 6.51 -14.73 14.10
N ALA A 233 6.94 -13.55 13.68
CA ALA A 233 8.05 -12.81 14.29
C ALA A 233 7.67 -12.01 15.55
N GLY A 234 6.41 -12.11 16.02
CA GLY A 234 5.94 -11.46 17.24
C GLY A 234 5.35 -10.06 17.05
N TRP A 235 5.26 -9.57 15.81
CA TRP A 235 4.74 -8.24 15.50
C TRP A 235 3.25 -8.26 15.24
N GLY A 236 2.49 -7.33 15.82
CA GLY A 236 1.04 -7.22 15.59
C GLY A 236 0.69 -6.73 14.19
N VAL A 237 -0.37 -7.29 13.61
CA VAL A 237 -0.98 -6.84 12.35
C VAL A 237 -2.39 -6.36 12.66
N TRP A 238 -2.66 -5.07 12.42
CA TRP A 238 -3.89 -4.40 12.86
C TRP A 238 -4.60 -3.72 11.70
N ILE A 239 -5.91 -3.50 11.85
CA ILE A 239 -6.70 -2.65 10.95
C ILE A 239 -7.08 -1.36 11.68
N ALA A 240 -6.70 -0.20 11.13
CA ALA A 240 -7.16 1.12 11.55
C ALA A 240 -8.53 1.42 10.89
N TYR A 241 -9.57 0.72 11.35
CA TYR A 241 -10.89 0.72 10.71
C TYR A 241 -11.60 2.09 10.77
N ASP A 242 -11.25 2.90 11.77
CA ASP A 242 -11.83 4.21 12.06
C ASP A 242 -10.98 5.39 11.57
N LEU A 243 -9.86 5.14 10.87
CA LEU A 243 -9.03 6.18 10.27
C LEU A 243 -9.51 6.50 8.84
N PRO A 244 -10.11 7.68 8.59
CA PRO A 244 -10.58 8.05 7.25
C PRO A 244 -9.43 8.47 6.34
N GLY A 245 -9.76 8.73 5.07
CA GLY A 245 -8.82 9.35 4.12
C GLY A 245 -8.02 8.35 3.28
N SER A 246 -8.42 7.08 3.23
CA SER A 246 -7.87 6.05 2.35
C SER A 246 -8.88 5.73 1.26
N TYR A 247 -8.46 5.78 -0.01
CA TYR A 247 -9.31 5.55 -1.17
C TYR A 247 -8.63 4.63 -2.18
N GLU A 248 -9.45 3.85 -2.88
CA GLU A 248 -9.03 2.98 -3.98
C GLU A 248 -10.13 2.95 -5.04
N GLU A 249 -9.76 2.55 -6.25
CA GLU A 249 -10.72 2.40 -7.33
C GLU A 249 -11.20 0.96 -7.47
N LEU A 250 -12.41 0.82 -7.98
CA LEU A 250 -13.01 -0.47 -8.21
C LEU A 250 -12.92 -0.87 -9.68
N PRO A 251 -12.89 -2.19 -9.98
CA PRO A 251 -12.99 -2.68 -11.34
C PRO A 251 -14.19 -2.06 -12.08
N PRO A 252 -14.02 -1.63 -13.34
CA PRO A 252 -15.04 -0.91 -14.09
C PRO A 252 -16.31 -1.73 -14.35
N ASN A 253 -16.18 -3.06 -14.37
CA ASN A 253 -17.23 -4.00 -14.72
C ASN A 253 -17.05 -5.36 -14.01
N LEU A 254 -18.11 -6.18 -14.07
CA LEU A 254 -18.15 -7.50 -13.46
C LEU A 254 -17.08 -8.47 -14.00
N LEU A 255 -16.73 -8.40 -15.29
CA LEU A 255 -15.73 -9.30 -15.86
C LEU A 255 -14.34 -9.04 -15.28
N ASP A 256 -14.00 -7.77 -15.08
CA ASP A 256 -12.73 -7.39 -14.48
C ASP A 256 -12.71 -7.70 -12.97
N GLU A 257 -13.84 -7.58 -12.28
CA GLU A 257 -13.99 -8.08 -10.90
C GLU A 257 -13.74 -9.60 -10.83
N LEU A 258 -14.38 -10.40 -11.68
CA LEU A 258 -14.21 -11.85 -11.68
C LEU A 258 -12.78 -12.29 -12.03
N LYS A 259 -12.07 -11.55 -12.89
CA LYS A 259 -10.64 -11.78 -13.14
C LYS A 259 -9.79 -11.48 -11.91
N ARG A 260 -10.12 -10.42 -11.16
CA ARG A 260 -9.45 -10.08 -9.89
C ARG A 260 -9.69 -11.15 -8.85
N ASP A 261 -10.95 -11.51 -8.62
CA ASP A 261 -11.35 -12.54 -7.66
C ASP A 261 -10.71 -13.91 -7.95
N ARG A 262 -10.66 -14.32 -9.23
CA ARG A 262 -9.97 -15.55 -9.63
C ARG A 262 -8.49 -15.57 -9.23
N ARG A 263 -7.78 -14.43 -9.33
CA ARG A 263 -6.37 -14.34 -8.91
C ARG A 263 -6.22 -14.48 -7.40
N TRP A 264 -7.10 -13.83 -6.63
CA TRP A 264 -7.14 -13.93 -5.18
C TRP A 264 -7.46 -15.34 -4.71
N CYS A 265 -8.51 -15.97 -5.26
CA CYS A 265 -8.88 -17.34 -4.96
C CYS A 265 -7.72 -18.32 -5.24
N HIS A 266 -7.06 -18.18 -6.39
CA HIS A 266 -5.91 -19.02 -6.71
C HIS A 266 -4.74 -18.81 -5.74
N GLY A 267 -4.40 -17.56 -5.40
CA GLY A 267 -3.35 -17.26 -4.42
C GLY A 267 -3.68 -17.78 -3.01
N ASN A 268 -4.94 -17.68 -2.59
CA ASN A 268 -5.39 -18.22 -1.31
C ASN A 268 -5.27 -19.74 -1.26
N LEU A 269 -5.60 -20.44 -2.35
CA LEU A 269 -5.44 -21.89 -2.46
C LEU A 269 -3.96 -22.32 -2.46
N MET A 270 -3.05 -21.50 -3.00
CA MET A 270 -1.61 -21.75 -2.88
C MET A 270 -1.15 -21.71 -1.41
N ASN A 271 -1.62 -20.72 -0.67
CA ASN A 271 -1.23 -20.48 0.73
C ASN A 271 -1.90 -21.41 1.75
N PHE A 272 -2.94 -22.15 1.34
CA PHE A 272 -3.63 -23.11 2.21
C PHE A 272 -2.78 -24.37 2.51
N ARG A 273 -1.79 -24.66 1.67
CA ARG A 273 -0.92 -25.84 1.79
C ARG A 273 0.34 -25.51 2.58
#